data_AF-A0A357K8W0-F1
#
_entry.id   AF-A0A357K8W0-F1
#
_cell.length_a   1.000
_cell.length_b   1.000
_cell.length_c   1.000
_cell.angle_alpha   90.00
_cell.angle_beta   90.00
_cell.angle_gamma   90.00
#
_symmetry.space_group_name_H-M   'P 1'
#
loop_
_entity.id
_entity.type
_entity.pdbx_description
1 polymer ?
#
loop_
_entity_poly.entity_id
_entity_poly.type
_entity_poly.pdbx_seq_one_letter_code
_entity_poly.pdbx_strand_id
1 'polypeptide(L)'
;MRTGLWLCALLGMMSCLTLCGCRETKDAAMEVQVVVGLQRTPCFGQCPVYELSVLNTGEATLKVGRFCDQAFGRSLAQGLHRAQVDVGMWLMVADLASDMGFDTLQSRYDDPMVMDLPANIITIDGHTVYNRYGGPDLNDLYTRIERLAGAADWQADASSAR
;
A
#
# COMPACT_ATOMS: atom_id res chain seq x y z
N MET A 1 35.87 -85.80 -4.33
CA MET A 1 36.62 -85.86 -5.61
C MET A 1 35.88 -85.00 -6.63
N ARG A 2 36.60 -84.02 -7.24
CA ARG A 2 36.40 -83.34 -8.56
C ARG A 2 34.96 -83.29 -9.10
N THR A 3 34.34 -82.13 -9.32
CA THR A 3 34.62 -81.10 -10.36
C THR A 3 33.64 -79.92 -10.10
N GLY A 4 33.87 -78.62 -10.27
CA GLY A 4 34.65 -77.88 -11.25
C GLY A 4 33.80 -77.54 -12.48
N LEU A 5 33.29 -76.30 -12.60
CA LEU A 5 32.94 -75.50 -13.81
C LEU A 5 31.83 -74.47 -13.44
N TRP A 6 32.10 -73.16 -13.43
CA TRP A 6 32.17 -72.21 -14.56
C TRP A 6 30.83 -71.57 -14.94
N LEU A 7 30.88 -70.22 -14.94
CA LEU A 7 30.22 -69.27 -15.84
C LEU A 7 28.88 -68.60 -15.48
N CYS A 8 28.98 -67.26 -15.61
CA CYS A 8 28.00 -66.30 -16.13
C CYS A 8 26.85 -65.91 -15.20
N ALA A 9 26.94 -64.74 -14.56
CA ALA A 9 26.68 -63.40 -15.12
C ALA A 9 25.18 -63.09 -15.24
N LEU A 10 24.83 -61.81 -15.00
CA LEU A 10 23.51 -61.16 -15.13
C LEU A 10 22.60 -61.38 -13.90
N LEU A 11 21.96 -60.40 -13.26
CA LEU A 11 21.61 -58.99 -13.46
C LEU A 11 21.45 -58.44 -12.02
N GLY A 12 21.98 -57.29 -11.60
CA GLY A 12 21.99 -56.03 -12.32
C GLY A 12 20.68 -55.29 -12.07
N MET A 13 20.74 -54.25 -11.22
CA MET A 13 19.79 -53.12 -11.15
C MET A 13 18.68 -53.22 -10.09
N MET A 14 19.08 -52.90 -8.85
CA MET A 14 18.20 -52.50 -7.76
C MET A 14 17.52 -51.17 -8.13
N SER A 15 16.24 -51.26 -8.48
CA SER A 15 15.39 -50.12 -8.86
C SER A 15 15.10 -49.24 -7.64
N CYS A 16 15.93 -48.23 -7.41
CA CYS A 16 15.61 -47.09 -6.56
C CYS A 16 14.86 -46.08 -7.42
N LEU A 17 13.55 -46.29 -7.58
CA LEU A 17 12.64 -45.26 -8.08
C LEU A 17 12.54 -44.16 -7.02
N THR A 18 13.52 -43.26 -7.05
CA THR A 18 13.49 -41.99 -6.33
C THR A 18 12.32 -41.18 -6.87
N LEU A 19 11.32 -41.00 -6.02
CA LEU A 19 10.30 -39.97 -6.15
C LEU A 19 11.00 -38.63 -6.37
N CYS A 20 11.02 -38.17 -7.62
CA CYS A 20 11.31 -36.78 -7.95
C CYS A 20 10.07 -35.98 -7.52
N GLY A 21 9.98 -35.68 -6.23
CA GLY A 21 9.05 -34.70 -5.72
C GLY A 21 9.43 -33.36 -6.34
N CYS A 22 8.60 -32.87 -7.26
CA CYS A 22 8.60 -31.46 -7.62
C CYS A 22 8.32 -30.69 -6.33
N ARG A 23 9.38 -30.13 -5.75
CA ARG A 23 9.27 -29.17 -4.66
C ARG A 23 8.75 -27.90 -5.31
N GLU A 24 7.43 -27.75 -5.34
CA GLU A 24 6.76 -26.52 -5.73
C GLU A 24 7.19 -25.47 -4.71
N THR A 25 8.22 -24.70 -5.05
CA THR A 25 8.53 -23.47 -4.34
C THR A 25 7.36 -22.56 -4.63
N LYS A 26 6.39 -22.57 -3.71
CA LYS A 26 5.36 -21.55 -3.61
C LYS A 26 6.14 -20.26 -3.37
N ASP A 27 6.49 -19.56 -4.45
CA ASP A 27 6.88 -18.16 -4.38
C ASP A 27 5.73 -17.51 -3.64
N ALA A 28 5.98 -17.13 -2.38
CA ALA A 28 5.08 -16.28 -1.64
C ALA A 28 5.17 -14.92 -2.33
N ALA A 29 4.48 -14.78 -3.46
CA ALA A 29 4.20 -13.51 -4.08
C ALA A 29 3.57 -12.66 -2.97
N MET A 30 4.31 -11.66 -2.49
CA MET A 30 3.79 -10.74 -1.50
C MET A 30 2.52 -10.11 -2.07
N GLU A 31 1.42 -10.21 -1.33
CA GLU A 31 0.17 -9.62 -1.74
C GLU A 31 0.33 -8.10 -1.84
N VAL A 32 -0.09 -7.52 -2.96
CA VAL A 32 0.00 -6.08 -3.18
C VAL A 32 -1.11 -5.41 -2.38
N GLN A 33 -0.72 -4.55 -1.44
CA GLN A 33 -1.65 -3.85 -0.55
C GLN A 33 -1.31 -2.37 -0.41
N VAL A 34 -2.32 -1.57 -0.07
CA VAL A 34 -2.15 -0.16 0.28
C VAL A 34 -1.49 -0.07 1.65
N VAL A 35 -0.26 0.45 1.69
CA VAL A 35 0.45 0.71 2.95
C VAL A 35 -0.01 2.03 3.56
N VAL A 36 -0.21 3.06 2.73
CA VAL A 36 -0.68 4.38 3.15
C VAL A 36 -1.65 4.93 2.10
N GLY A 37 -2.84 5.31 2.54
CA GLY A 37 -3.81 6.05 1.75
C GLY A 37 -4.34 7.25 2.50
N LEU A 38 -4.59 8.35 1.80
CA LEU A 38 -5.20 9.54 2.38
C LEU A 38 -6.11 10.23 1.36
N GLN A 39 -7.37 10.41 1.72
CA GLN A 39 -8.34 11.15 0.93
C GLN A 39 -8.91 12.30 1.74
N ARG A 40 -9.01 13.47 1.11
CA ARG A 40 -9.74 14.63 1.63
C ARG A 40 -10.96 14.91 0.77
N THR A 41 -12.14 14.89 1.39
CA THR A 41 -13.39 15.18 0.68
C THR A 41 -13.61 16.68 0.52
N PRO A 42 -14.47 17.09 -0.43
CA PRO A 42 -14.93 18.48 -0.52
C PRO A 42 -15.59 19.00 0.76
N CYS A 43 -15.53 20.32 0.92
CA CYS A 43 -16.26 21.10 1.92
C CYS A 43 -16.85 22.35 1.22
N PHE A 44 -17.60 23.19 1.95
CA PHE A 44 -18.15 24.44 1.39
C PHE A 44 -17.11 25.57 1.23
N GLY A 45 -15.94 25.43 1.85
CA GLY A 45 -14.81 26.36 1.72
C GLY A 45 -13.72 25.89 0.75
N GLN A 46 -12.50 26.39 0.97
CA GLN A 46 -11.31 26.07 0.18
C GLN A 46 -10.53 24.87 0.74
N CYS A 47 -11.22 23.79 1.09
CA CYS A 47 -10.54 22.59 1.56
C CYS A 47 -9.81 21.90 0.40
N PRO A 48 -8.57 21.44 0.60
CA PRO A 48 -7.88 20.61 -0.39
C PRO A 48 -8.70 19.34 -0.66
N VAL A 49 -8.85 18.99 -1.93
CA VAL A 49 -9.56 17.77 -2.36
C VAL A 49 -8.59 16.92 -3.14
N TYR A 50 -8.27 15.74 -2.62
CA TYR A 50 -7.39 14.78 -3.28
C TYR A 50 -7.61 13.37 -2.75
N GLU A 51 -7.02 12.41 -3.45
CA GLU A 51 -6.98 10.99 -3.07
C GLU A 51 -5.59 10.44 -3.38
N LEU A 52 -4.87 10.02 -2.34
CA LEU A 52 -3.54 9.42 -2.40
C LEU A 52 -3.63 7.95 -2.04
N SER A 53 -2.91 7.10 -2.77
CA SER A 53 -2.68 5.70 -2.43
C SER A 53 -1.24 5.33 -2.74
N VAL A 54 -0.57 4.69 -1.76
CA VAL A 54 0.78 4.15 -1.87
C VAL A 54 0.72 2.66 -1.57
N LEU A 55 1.24 1.86 -2.50
CA LEU A 55 1.31 0.41 -2.38
C LEU A 55 2.61 -0.03 -1.70
N ASN A 56 2.62 -1.22 -1.10
CA ASN A 56 3.82 -1.85 -0.55
C ASN A 56 4.92 -2.15 -1.59
N THR A 57 4.62 -2.04 -2.88
CA THR A 57 5.57 -2.10 -4.00
C THR A 57 6.27 -0.76 -4.28
N GLY A 58 5.83 0.32 -3.63
CA GLY A 58 6.26 1.69 -3.90
C GLY A 58 5.48 2.39 -5.01
N GLU A 59 4.55 1.70 -5.69
CA GLU A 59 3.69 2.35 -6.69
C GLU A 59 2.73 3.29 -5.97
N ALA A 60 2.69 4.55 -6.42
CA ALA A 60 1.84 5.57 -5.83
C ALA A 60 0.94 6.22 -6.88
N THR A 61 -0.29 6.51 -6.48
CA THR A 61 -1.25 7.28 -7.26
C THR A 61 -1.74 8.47 -6.45
N LEU A 62 -1.87 9.62 -7.10
CA LEU A 62 -2.42 10.84 -6.50
C LEU A 62 -3.42 11.45 -7.47
N LYS A 63 -4.69 11.49 -7.08
CA LYS A 63 -5.73 12.23 -7.79
C LYS A 63 -5.88 13.60 -7.16
N VAL A 64 -5.36 14.61 -7.84
CA VAL A 64 -5.44 16.02 -7.43
C VAL A 64 -6.78 16.59 -7.89
N GLY A 65 -7.56 17.10 -6.93
CA GLY A 65 -8.74 17.92 -7.18
C GLY A 65 -8.39 19.40 -7.10
N ARG A 66 -8.95 20.11 -6.12
CA ARG A 66 -8.83 21.57 -5.97
C ARG A 66 -8.14 21.96 -4.67
N PHE A 67 -7.58 23.16 -4.63
CA PHE A 67 -7.00 23.80 -3.43
C PHE A 67 -5.88 23.00 -2.74
N CYS A 68 -5.08 22.24 -3.50
CA CYS A 68 -4.09 21.33 -2.95
C CYS A 68 -2.69 21.96 -2.72
N ASP A 69 -2.44 23.15 -3.24
CA ASP A 69 -1.11 23.78 -3.24
C ASP A 69 -0.51 23.93 -1.84
N GLN A 70 -1.32 24.33 -0.85
CA GLN A 70 -0.87 24.44 0.53
C GLN A 70 -0.63 23.07 1.19
N ALA A 71 -1.49 22.09 0.90
CA ALA A 71 -1.33 20.74 1.43
C ALA A 71 0.00 20.12 0.98
N PHE A 72 0.31 20.20 -0.31
CA PHE A 72 1.53 19.60 -0.87
C PHE A 72 2.74 20.53 -0.86
N GLY A 73 2.58 21.80 -0.47
CA GLY A 73 3.65 22.81 -0.50
C GLY A 73 4.12 23.18 -1.91
N ARG A 74 3.38 22.77 -2.95
CA ARG A 74 3.65 23.05 -4.36
C ARG A 74 2.37 22.90 -5.18
N SER A 75 2.32 23.58 -6.33
CA SER A 75 1.22 23.40 -7.28
C SER A 75 1.36 22.10 -8.05
N LEU A 76 0.26 21.36 -8.15
CA LEU A 76 0.10 20.20 -9.02
C LEU A 76 -1.16 20.40 -9.88
N ALA A 77 -1.09 20.01 -11.15
CA ALA A 77 -2.25 20.08 -12.03
C ALA A 77 -3.38 19.17 -11.53
N GLN A 78 -4.64 19.55 -11.76
CA GLN A 78 -5.77 18.66 -11.45
C GLN A 78 -5.73 17.42 -12.35
N GLY A 79 -6.15 16.29 -11.81
CA GLY A 79 -6.12 15.01 -12.51
C GLY A 79 -5.38 13.93 -11.73
N LEU A 80 -5.16 12.80 -12.39
CA LEU A 80 -4.43 11.66 -11.87
C LEU A 80 -2.93 11.82 -12.12
N HIS A 81 -2.15 11.49 -11.11
CA HIS A 81 -0.70 11.44 -11.14
C HIS A 81 -0.22 10.07 -10.65
N ARG A 82 0.93 9.64 -11.16
CA ARG A 82 1.61 8.40 -10.73
C ARG A 82 3.06 8.69 -10.39
N ALA A 83 3.60 7.92 -9.46
CA ALA A 83 5.01 8.00 -9.08
C ALA A 83 5.52 6.63 -8.61
N GLN A 84 6.83 6.44 -8.68
CA GLN A 84 7.53 5.49 -7.80
C GLN A 84 8.02 6.24 -6.58
N VAL A 85 7.74 5.72 -5.40
CA VAL A 85 8.21 6.30 -4.12
C VAL A 85 9.08 5.32 -3.36
N ASP A 86 9.91 5.85 -2.46
CA ASP A 86 10.66 5.05 -1.50
C ASP A 86 9.71 4.50 -0.43
N VAL A 87 9.35 3.23 -0.53
CA VAL A 87 8.44 2.56 0.41
C VAL A 87 8.95 2.63 1.86
N GLY A 88 10.27 2.66 2.10
CA GLY A 88 10.83 2.80 3.44
C GLY A 88 10.43 4.10 4.12
N MET A 89 10.34 5.19 3.35
CA MET A 89 9.86 6.49 3.85
C MET A 89 8.38 6.47 4.23
N TRP A 90 7.58 5.66 3.52
CA TRP A 90 6.14 5.50 3.76
C TRP A 90 5.85 4.50 4.88
N LEU A 91 6.69 3.49 5.08
CA LEU A 91 6.58 2.59 6.24
C LEU A 91 6.78 3.35 7.56
N MET A 92 7.61 4.38 7.60
CA MET A 92 7.72 5.27 8.76
C MET A 92 6.40 6.01 9.10
N VAL A 93 5.48 6.16 8.14
CA VAL A 93 4.13 6.69 8.40
C VAL A 93 3.27 5.65 9.11
N ALA A 94 3.38 4.39 8.69
CA ALA A 94 2.68 3.28 9.36
C ALA A 94 3.20 3.09 10.80
N ASP A 95 4.50 3.21 11.03
CA ASP A 95 5.10 3.21 12.37
C ASP A 95 4.54 4.34 13.24
N LEU A 96 4.51 5.57 12.71
CA LEU A 96 3.90 6.72 13.42
C LEU A 96 2.42 6.47 13.77
N ALA A 97 1.66 5.91 12.83
CA ALA A 97 0.26 5.58 13.08
C ALA A 97 0.11 4.50 14.17
N SER A 98 0.97 3.47 14.15
CA SER A 98 1.00 2.44 15.19
C SER A 98 1.32 3.03 16.57
N ASP A 99 2.31 3.92 16.67
CA ASP A 99 2.67 4.62 17.91
C ASP A 99 1.51 5.47 18.46
N MET A 100 0.65 5.98 17.58
CA MET A 100 -0.57 6.71 17.95
C MET A 100 -1.75 5.79 18.32
N GLY A 101 -1.59 4.47 18.21
CA GLY A 101 -2.66 3.48 18.43
C GLY A 101 -3.73 3.51 17.35
N PHE A 102 -3.37 3.84 16.11
CA PHE A 102 -4.30 4.00 14.98
C PHE A 102 -5.13 2.74 14.71
N ASP A 103 -4.54 1.55 14.90
CA ASP A 103 -5.18 0.24 14.75
C ASP A 103 -6.33 -0.01 15.75
N THR A 104 -6.36 0.74 16.85
CA THR A 104 -7.40 0.65 17.89
C THR A 104 -8.58 1.59 17.65
N LEU A 105 -8.49 2.46 16.65
CA LEU A 105 -9.52 3.45 16.34
C LEU A 105 -10.78 2.81 15.74
N GLN A 106 -11.90 3.51 15.87
CA GLN A 106 -13.12 3.12 15.17
C GLN A 106 -12.97 3.42 13.67
N SER A 107 -13.61 2.61 12.83
CA SER A 107 -13.59 2.82 11.37
C SER A 107 -14.29 4.11 10.92
N ARG A 108 -15.14 4.70 11.75
CA ARG A 108 -15.92 5.90 11.39
C ARG A 108 -16.18 6.81 12.59
N TYR A 109 -15.83 8.08 12.41
CA TYR A 109 -16.16 9.22 13.26
C TYR A 109 -16.91 10.25 12.42
N ASP A 110 -18.21 10.34 12.64
CA ASP A 110 -19.10 11.05 11.75
C ASP A 110 -20.38 11.52 12.45
N ASP A 111 -20.96 12.62 11.96
CA ASP A 111 -22.30 13.08 12.32
C ASP A 111 -23.05 13.47 11.03
N PRO A 112 -24.19 12.83 10.72
CA PRO A 112 -24.96 13.13 9.51
C PRO A 112 -25.52 14.55 9.47
N MET A 113 -25.60 15.24 10.61
CA MET A 113 -26.02 16.64 10.68
C MET A 113 -24.88 17.63 10.40
N VAL A 114 -23.64 17.17 10.35
CA VAL A 114 -22.45 17.96 10.02
C VAL A 114 -22.04 17.68 8.57
N MET A 115 -22.27 18.65 7.68
CA MET A 115 -22.12 18.49 6.22
C MET A 115 -21.13 19.48 5.58
N ASP A 116 -20.72 20.50 6.34
CA ASP A 116 -19.84 21.58 5.90
C ASP A 116 -18.36 21.28 6.12
N LEU A 117 -18.02 20.28 6.94
CA LEU A 117 -16.66 19.80 7.17
C LEU A 117 -16.23 18.74 6.15
N PRO A 118 -14.95 18.77 5.70
CA PRO A 118 -14.39 17.68 4.93
C PRO A 118 -14.17 16.44 5.83
N ALA A 119 -14.29 15.26 5.26
CA ALA A 119 -13.77 14.05 5.85
C ALA A 119 -12.30 13.85 5.45
N ASN A 120 -11.49 13.45 6.42
CA ASN A 120 -10.19 12.84 6.18
C ASN A 120 -10.37 11.32 6.27
N ILE A 121 -10.13 10.62 5.17
CA ILE A 121 -10.25 9.17 5.09
C ILE A 121 -8.85 8.64 4.93
N ILE A 122 -8.33 7.98 5.97
CA ILE A 122 -6.96 7.52 6.05
C ILE A 122 -6.93 6.00 6.12
N THR A 123 -6.05 5.39 5.34
CA THR A 123 -5.81 3.95 5.32
C THR A 123 -4.36 3.70 5.69
N ILE A 124 -4.11 2.88 6.71
CA ILE A 124 -2.76 2.44 7.10
C ILE A 124 -2.81 0.91 7.18
N ASP A 125 -1.93 0.24 6.43
CA ASP A 125 -1.84 -1.23 6.38
C ASP A 125 -3.21 -1.93 6.21
N GLY A 126 -4.04 -1.37 5.32
CA GLY A 126 -5.38 -1.88 5.03
C GLY A 126 -6.47 -1.52 6.06
N HIS A 127 -6.13 -0.92 7.21
CA HIS A 127 -7.12 -0.40 8.16
C HIS A 127 -7.53 1.03 7.78
N THR A 128 -8.82 1.25 7.52
CA THR A 128 -9.35 2.55 7.11
C THR A 128 -10.17 3.22 8.21
N VAL A 129 -9.85 4.49 8.50
CA VAL A 129 -10.60 5.37 9.40
C VAL A 129 -11.19 6.53 8.61
N TYR A 130 -12.51 6.66 8.65
CA TYR A 130 -13.26 7.82 8.17
C TYR A 130 -13.39 8.83 9.32
N ASN A 131 -12.76 10.00 9.21
CA ASN A 131 -12.76 11.02 10.26
C ASN A 131 -13.26 12.36 9.72
N ARG A 132 -14.55 12.67 9.97
CA ARG A 132 -15.17 13.95 9.61
C ARG A 132 -15.52 14.79 10.84
N TYR A 133 -16.08 14.15 11.87
CA TYR A 133 -16.54 14.85 13.07
C TYR A 133 -16.42 13.96 14.32
N GLY A 134 -15.99 14.55 15.45
CA GLY A 134 -15.88 13.84 16.72
C GLY A 134 -14.79 12.77 16.80
N GLY A 135 -13.88 12.72 15.82
CA GLY A 135 -12.76 11.78 15.81
C GLY A 135 -11.50 12.30 16.53
N PRO A 136 -10.46 11.46 16.63
CA PRO A 136 -9.19 11.84 17.23
C PRO A 136 -8.46 12.89 16.39
N ASP A 137 -7.55 13.60 17.04
CA ASP A 137 -6.59 14.46 16.34
C ASP A 137 -5.51 13.59 15.66
N LEU A 138 -5.49 13.62 14.34
CA LEU A 138 -4.52 12.91 13.50
C LEU A 138 -3.72 13.87 12.62
N ASN A 139 -3.64 15.16 13.00
CA ASN A 139 -3.02 16.21 12.18
C ASN A 139 -1.54 15.95 11.89
N ASP A 140 -0.79 15.41 12.86
CA ASP A 140 0.62 15.05 12.66
C ASP A 140 0.79 13.98 11.58
N LEU A 141 -0.10 12.99 11.57
CA LEU A 141 -0.12 11.92 10.57
C LEU A 141 -0.47 12.47 9.18
N TYR A 142 -1.51 13.30 9.08
CA TYR A 142 -1.88 13.96 7.82
C TYR A 142 -0.73 14.81 7.28
N THR A 143 -0.14 15.63 8.14
CA THR A 143 0.97 16.52 7.76
C THR A 143 2.18 15.72 7.28
N ARG A 144 2.49 14.59 7.93
CA ARG A 144 3.59 13.72 7.51
C ARG A 144 3.34 13.14 6.12
N ILE A 145 2.13 12.64 5.86
CA ILE A 145 1.71 12.11 4.56
C ILE A 145 1.78 13.20 3.48
N GLU A 146 1.23 14.38 3.75
CA GLU A 146 1.18 15.49 2.80
C GLU A 146 2.57 16.01 2.44
N ARG A 147 3.51 16.05 3.40
CA ARG A 147 4.92 16.38 3.12
C ARG A 147 5.60 15.36 2.21
N LEU A 148 5.36 14.07 2.42
CA LEU A 148 5.90 13.02 1.55
C LEU A 148 5.30 13.10 0.15
N ALA A 149 3.98 13.34 0.05
CA ALA A 149 3.32 13.56 -1.23
C ALA A 149 3.87 14.80 -1.95
N GLY A 150 4.15 15.90 -1.24
CA GLY A 150 4.73 17.11 -1.81
C GLY A 150 6.16 16.93 -2.35
N ALA A 151 6.93 16.00 -1.75
CA ALA A 151 8.30 15.69 -2.15
C ALA A 151 8.41 14.68 -3.30
N ALA A 152 7.34 13.95 -3.62
CA ALA A 152 7.36 12.92 -4.66
C ALA A 152 7.43 13.52 -6.08
N ASP A 153 8.06 12.77 -6.99
CA ASP A 153 8.20 13.13 -8.40
C ASP A 153 7.00 12.60 -9.21
N TRP A 154 5.91 13.37 -9.20
CA TRP A 154 4.65 13.02 -9.84
C TRP A 154 4.69 13.18 -11.36
N GLN A 155 4.27 12.13 -12.06
CA GLN A 155 3.99 12.15 -13.49
C GLN A 155 2.49 12.27 -13.73
N ALA A 156 2.07 13.37 -14.35
CA ALA A 156 0.66 13.61 -14.68
C ALA A 156 0.18 12.68 -15.79
N ASP A 157 -0.99 12.06 -15.60
CA ASP A 157 -1.69 11.34 -16.65
C ASP A 157 -2.47 12.34 -17.50
N ALA A 158 -1.95 12.63 -18.69
CA ALA A 158 -2.50 13.63 -19.61
C ALA A 158 -3.97 13.37 -19.97
N SER A 159 -4.45 12.13 -19.93
CA SER A 159 -5.84 11.78 -20.24
C SER A 159 -6.83 12.18 -19.14
N SER A 160 -6.32 12.48 -17.95
CA SER A 160 -7.11 12.74 -16.74
C SER A 160 -7.16 14.22 -16.35
N ALA A 161 -6.51 15.09 -17.13
CA ALA A 161 -6.48 16.52 -16.90
C ALA A 161 -7.90 17.10 -16.92
N ARG A 162 -8.19 18.01 -15.98
CA ARG A 162 -9.48 18.69 -15.82
C ARG A 162 -9.33 20.19 -15.86
#